data_AF-A0A2T4Z216-F1
#
_entry.id   AF-A0A2T4Z216-F1
#
_cell.length_a   1.000
_cell.length_b   1.000
_cell.length_c   1.000
_cell.angle_alpha   90.00
_cell.angle_beta   90.00
_cell.angle_gamma   90.00
#
_symmetry.space_group_name_H-M   'P 1'
#
loop_
_entity.id
_entity.type
_entity.pdbx_description
1 polymer ?
#
loop_
_entity_poly.entity_id
_entity_poly.type
_entity_poly.pdbx_seq_one_letter_code
_entity_poly.pdbx_strand_id
1 'polypeptide(L)'
;MTPTEIDQEGEERGFRFWLSEMDNQLQMLRVQLPAEVGTRLDFSVESLLALEKWMLANFNTHQEMNADQKDQLARYTGEVLRKGLNGFWGLETREDHMFYLIPHVYPAAVCPLRLVTTAVSRNRGNFLHNMINRKLETVNRKEEQEGLNYDPNHPELQSFLAKRDRELQWFFSSIPAEIAQQLDFSPQSLSVLEQWMLNRYPDAESTKEDYKWMEPIQVYLGETFRKELGGQWFYCAEEEHPFAGFHILDAFYDHPDPLFPGDLIITCLMRRTGSYLEDILDIRRKRMLVDGG
;
A
#
# COMPACT_ATOMS: atom_id res chain seq x y z
N MET A 1 7.95 -25.81 19.80
CA MET A 1 7.38 -24.77 18.94
C MET A 1 6.72 -23.74 19.81
N THR A 2 7.08 -22.48 19.63
CA THR A 2 6.43 -21.34 20.30
C THR A 2 5.07 -21.06 19.65
N PRO A 3 4.14 -20.37 20.34
CA PRO A 3 2.85 -20.00 19.75
C PRO A 3 2.99 -19.24 18.42
N THR A 4 4.01 -18.40 18.29
CA THR A 4 4.33 -17.63 17.07
C THR A 4 4.81 -18.51 15.92
N GLU A 5 5.59 -19.56 16.19
CA GLU A 5 6.03 -20.53 15.16
C GLU A 5 4.86 -21.38 14.64
N ILE A 6 3.88 -21.71 15.50
CA ILE A 6 2.69 -22.47 15.13
C ILE A 6 1.76 -21.64 14.23
N ASP A 7 1.68 -20.33 14.49
CA ASP A 7 0.87 -19.37 13.72
C ASP A 7 1.47 -19.14 12.31
N GLN A 8 2.78 -18.95 12.22
CA GLN A 8 3.49 -18.81 10.94
C GLN A 8 3.35 -20.06 10.05
N GLU A 9 3.48 -21.27 10.61
CA GLU A 9 3.22 -22.50 9.85
C GLU A 9 1.76 -22.61 9.39
N GLY A 10 0.81 -22.08 10.18
CA GLY A 10 -0.60 -22.00 9.82
C GLY A 10 -0.82 -21.12 8.59
N GLU A 11 -0.25 -19.93 8.60
CA GLU A 11 -0.33 -18.95 7.52
C GLU A 11 0.35 -19.45 6.23
N GLU A 12 1.52 -20.08 6.34
CA GLU A 12 2.18 -20.71 5.19
C GLU A 12 1.35 -21.86 4.60
N ARG A 13 0.71 -22.68 5.44
CA ARG A 13 -0.20 -23.73 4.97
C ARG A 13 -1.43 -23.13 4.28
N GLY A 14 -2.00 -22.07 4.84
CA GLY A 14 -3.11 -21.32 4.25
C GLY A 14 -2.75 -20.75 2.88
N PHE A 15 -1.56 -20.16 2.74
CA PHE A 15 -1.05 -19.66 1.47
C PHE A 15 -0.81 -20.76 0.44
N ARG A 16 -0.26 -21.90 0.85
CA ARG A 16 -0.08 -23.05 -0.06
C ARG A 16 -1.42 -23.59 -0.55
N PHE A 17 -2.43 -23.64 0.33
CA PHE A 17 -3.79 -24.01 -0.06
C PHE A 17 -4.39 -22.96 -1.03
N TRP A 18 -4.20 -21.67 -0.74
CA TRP A 18 -4.61 -20.59 -1.62
C TRP A 18 -3.96 -20.73 -3.01
N LEU A 19 -2.66 -21.06 -3.08
CA LEU A 19 -1.96 -21.32 -4.34
C LEU A 19 -2.51 -22.57 -5.06
N SER A 20 -2.85 -23.64 -4.35
CA SER A 20 -3.41 -24.84 -4.98
C SER A 20 -4.80 -24.60 -5.61
N GLU A 21 -5.54 -23.62 -5.11
CA GLU A 21 -6.84 -23.23 -5.65
C GLU A 21 -6.76 -22.23 -6.82
N MET A 22 -5.55 -21.88 -7.29
CA MET A 22 -5.36 -20.89 -8.36
C MET A 22 -6.17 -21.19 -9.61
N ASP A 23 -6.01 -22.38 -10.18
CA ASP A 23 -6.66 -22.73 -11.44
C ASP A 23 -8.18 -22.74 -11.29
N ASN A 24 -8.69 -23.22 -10.15
CA ASN A 24 -10.11 -23.24 -9.84
C ASN A 24 -10.68 -21.82 -9.78
N GLN A 25 -10.05 -20.92 -9.02
CA GLN A 25 -10.52 -19.56 -8.85
C GLN A 25 -10.42 -18.73 -10.15
N LEU A 26 -9.35 -18.91 -10.91
CA LEU A 26 -9.19 -18.24 -12.22
C LEU A 26 -10.21 -18.75 -13.24
N GLN A 27 -10.53 -20.04 -13.21
CA GLN A 27 -11.59 -20.61 -14.04
C GLN A 27 -12.97 -20.11 -13.61
N MET A 28 -13.23 -20.01 -12.31
CA MET A 28 -14.47 -19.42 -11.79
C MET A 28 -14.64 -17.98 -12.25
N LEU A 29 -13.58 -17.16 -12.15
CA LEU A 29 -13.60 -15.79 -12.66
C LEU A 29 -14.01 -15.72 -14.14
N ARG A 30 -13.39 -16.55 -14.99
CA ARG A 30 -13.71 -16.60 -16.42
C ARG A 30 -15.16 -16.95 -16.71
N VAL A 31 -15.76 -17.84 -15.91
CA VAL A 31 -17.15 -18.28 -16.07
C VAL A 31 -18.13 -17.24 -15.53
N GLN A 32 -17.77 -16.49 -14.49
CA GLN A 32 -18.61 -15.46 -13.89
C GLN A 32 -18.63 -14.16 -14.71
N LEU A 33 -17.57 -13.89 -15.47
CA LEU A 33 -17.50 -12.74 -16.36
C LEU A 33 -18.38 -12.91 -17.61
N PRO A 34 -18.87 -11.81 -18.21
CA PRO A 34 -19.46 -11.84 -19.54
C PRO A 34 -18.50 -12.50 -20.55
N ALA A 35 -19.05 -13.29 -21.48
CA ALA A 35 -18.26 -14.11 -22.39
C ALA A 35 -17.23 -13.28 -23.20
N GLU A 36 -17.60 -12.07 -23.60
CA GLU A 36 -16.73 -11.12 -24.31
C GLU A 36 -15.53 -10.62 -23.49
N VAL A 37 -15.60 -10.71 -22.16
CA VAL A 37 -14.49 -10.39 -21.25
C VAL A 37 -13.73 -11.66 -20.89
N GLY A 38 -14.45 -12.71 -20.44
CA GLY A 38 -13.85 -13.96 -19.98
C GLY A 38 -12.99 -14.66 -21.03
N THR A 39 -13.40 -14.61 -22.31
CA THR A 39 -12.62 -15.19 -23.44
C THR A 39 -11.36 -14.40 -23.79
N ARG A 40 -11.26 -13.13 -23.37
CA ARG A 40 -10.07 -12.28 -23.57
C ARG A 40 -9.06 -12.42 -22.44
N LEU A 41 -9.39 -13.15 -21.38
CA LEU A 41 -8.53 -13.33 -20.23
C LEU A 41 -7.47 -14.42 -20.47
N ASP A 42 -6.43 -14.10 -21.25
CA ASP A 42 -5.36 -14.99 -21.69
C ASP A 42 -4.04 -14.82 -20.92
N PHE A 43 -4.06 -14.06 -19.83
CA PHE A 43 -2.91 -13.65 -19.03
C PHE A 43 -1.89 -12.74 -19.74
N SER A 44 -2.24 -12.15 -20.90
CA SER A 44 -1.48 -11.05 -21.50
C SER A 44 -1.68 -9.75 -20.72
N VAL A 45 -0.79 -8.77 -20.88
CA VAL A 45 -0.99 -7.44 -20.28
C VAL A 45 -2.18 -6.73 -20.93
N GLU A 46 -2.42 -6.98 -22.21
CA GLU A 46 -3.54 -6.45 -22.99
C GLU A 46 -4.90 -6.92 -22.44
N SER A 47 -4.97 -8.13 -21.90
CA SER A 47 -6.19 -8.67 -21.28
C SER A 47 -6.70 -7.82 -20.11
N LEU A 48 -5.80 -7.09 -19.42
CA LEU A 48 -6.15 -6.24 -18.29
C LEU A 48 -7.00 -5.04 -18.71
N LEU A 49 -6.92 -4.59 -19.97
CA LEU A 49 -7.79 -3.52 -20.47
C LEU A 49 -9.26 -3.95 -20.50
N ALA A 50 -9.51 -5.21 -20.88
CA ALA A 50 -10.86 -5.77 -20.88
C ALA A 50 -11.37 -5.97 -19.45
N LEU A 51 -10.50 -6.49 -18.58
CA LEU A 51 -10.81 -6.71 -17.17
C LEU A 51 -11.11 -5.40 -16.43
N GLU A 52 -10.25 -4.39 -16.55
CA GLU A 52 -10.42 -3.09 -15.89
C GLU A 52 -11.67 -2.38 -16.40
N LYS A 53 -11.92 -2.40 -17.72
CA LYS A 53 -13.15 -1.83 -18.28
C LYS A 53 -14.40 -2.49 -17.67
N TRP A 54 -14.40 -3.81 -17.52
CA TRP A 54 -15.50 -4.52 -16.87
C TRP A 54 -15.60 -4.13 -15.39
N MET A 55 -14.50 -4.09 -14.65
CA MET A 55 -14.49 -3.68 -13.24
C MET A 55 -15.12 -2.30 -13.05
N LEU A 56 -14.72 -1.32 -13.86
CA LEU A 56 -15.22 0.06 -13.78
C LEU A 56 -16.69 0.21 -14.21
N ALA A 57 -17.21 -0.73 -15.00
CA ALA A 57 -18.62 -0.76 -15.37
C ALA A 57 -19.51 -1.41 -14.28
N ASN A 58 -18.93 -2.23 -13.41
CA ASN A 58 -19.66 -3.03 -12.42
C ASN A 58 -19.43 -2.57 -10.98
N PHE A 59 -18.37 -1.80 -10.73
CA PHE A 59 -18.01 -1.31 -9.40
C PHE A 59 -17.68 0.17 -9.45
N ASN A 60 -18.42 0.97 -8.69
CA ASN A 60 -18.08 2.38 -8.46
C ASN A 60 -16.98 2.50 -7.39
N THR A 61 -16.98 1.56 -6.44
CA THR A 61 -16.00 1.49 -5.36
C THR A 61 -15.55 0.05 -5.15
N HIS A 62 -14.35 -0.15 -4.62
CA HIS A 62 -13.85 -1.50 -4.36
C HIS A 62 -14.56 -2.17 -3.16
N GLN A 63 -15.38 -1.45 -2.39
CA GLN A 63 -16.19 -2.02 -1.31
C GLN A 63 -17.38 -2.82 -1.86
N GLU A 64 -17.88 -2.48 -3.06
CA GLU A 64 -18.95 -3.22 -3.75
C GLU A 64 -18.49 -4.63 -4.18
N MET A 65 -17.18 -4.86 -4.25
CA MET A 65 -16.62 -6.18 -4.49
C MET A 65 -16.66 -7.04 -3.22
N ASN A 66 -17.23 -8.23 -3.33
CA ASN A 66 -17.15 -9.23 -2.29
C ASN A 66 -15.72 -9.84 -2.20
N ALA A 67 -15.49 -10.66 -1.17
CA ALA A 67 -14.18 -11.27 -0.92
C ALA A 67 -13.69 -12.13 -2.09
N ASP A 68 -14.56 -12.96 -2.67
CA ASP A 68 -14.22 -13.84 -3.80
C ASP A 68 -13.85 -13.04 -5.04
N GLN A 69 -14.59 -11.96 -5.34
CA GLN A 69 -14.29 -11.08 -6.47
C GLN A 69 -12.93 -10.39 -6.29
N LYS A 70 -12.65 -9.87 -5.08
CA LYS A 70 -11.34 -9.28 -4.77
C LYS A 70 -10.22 -10.29 -4.95
N ASP A 71 -10.41 -11.49 -4.41
CA ASP A 71 -9.44 -12.58 -4.49
C ASP A 71 -9.17 -12.97 -5.95
N GLN A 72 -10.22 -13.28 -6.71
CA GLN A 72 -10.11 -13.69 -8.11
C GLN A 72 -9.48 -12.62 -9.01
N LEU A 73 -9.88 -11.35 -8.87
CA LEU A 73 -9.30 -10.24 -9.62
C LEU A 73 -7.82 -10.04 -9.25
N ALA A 74 -7.47 -10.17 -7.97
CA ALA A 74 -6.09 -10.09 -7.51
C ALA A 74 -5.25 -11.25 -8.06
N ARG A 75 -5.77 -12.48 -8.03
CA ARG A 75 -5.12 -13.67 -8.63
C ARG A 75 -4.84 -13.47 -10.11
N TYR A 76 -5.84 -13.03 -10.88
CA TYR A 76 -5.67 -12.83 -12.32
C TYR A 76 -4.64 -11.75 -12.62
N THR A 77 -4.75 -10.59 -11.96
CA THR A 77 -3.80 -9.48 -12.11
C THR A 77 -2.38 -9.91 -11.72
N GLY A 78 -2.25 -10.67 -10.64
CA GLY A 78 -0.99 -11.21 -10.18
C GLY A 78 -0.40 -12.27 -11.12
N GLU A 79 -1.22 -13.12 -11.73
CA GLU A 79 -0.76 -14.11 -12.72
C GLU A 79 -0.24 -13.45 -14.00
N VAL A 80 -0.89 -12.38 -14.48
CA VAL A 80 -0.37 -11.58 -15.60
C VAL A 80 1.03 -11.06 -15.27
N LEU A 81 1.18 -10.46 -14.08
CA LEU A 81 2.47 -9.93 -13.63
C LEU A 81 3.51 -11.04 -13.42
N ARG A 82 3.14 -12.15 -12.77
CA ARG A 82 4.01 -13.28 -12.48
C ARG A 82 4.53 -13.91 -13.77
N LYS A 83 3.65 -14.14 -14.76
CA LYS A 83 4.06 -14.70 -16.06
C LYS A 83 4.94 -13.73 -16.83
N GLY A 84 4.60 -12.45 -16.84
CA GLY A 84 5.39 -11.42 -17.53
C GLY A 84 6.79 -11.22 -16.94
N LEU A 85 6.96 -11.38 -15.62
CA LEU A 85 8.24 -11.25 -14.92
C LEU A 85 9.02 -12.57 -14.79
N ASN A 86 8.46 -13.69 -15.24
CA ASN A 86 8.92 -15.03 -14.86
C ASN A 86 9.09 -15.17 -13.32
N GLY A 87 8.15 -14.55 -12.60
CA GLY A 87 8.17 -14.38 -11.16
C GLY A 87 7.51 -15.53 -10.39
N PHE A 88 7.37 -15.32 -9.08
CA PHE A 88 6.69 -16.23 -8.16
C PHE A 88 5.82 -15.47 -7.16
N TRP A 89 4.82 -16.15 -6.63
CA TRP A 89 4.00 -15.66 -5.53
C TRP A 89 4.72 -15.81 -4.20
N GLY A 90 4.70 -14.76 -3.39
CA GLY A 90 5.16 -14.74 -2.03
C GLY A 90 4.03 -14.41 -1.06
N LEU A 91 4.17 -14.91 0.16
CA LEU A 91 3.45 -14.43 1.33
C LEU A 91 4.50 -13.99 2.33
N GLU A 92 4.30 -12.81 2.89
CA GLU A 92 5.19 -12.28 3.89
C GLU A 92 4.56 -12.52 5.26
N THR A 93 5.30 -13.20 6.11
CA THR A 93 4.89 -13.62 7.46
C THR A 93 5.55 -12.76 8.53
N ARG A 94 6.31 -11.73 8.13
CA ARG A 94 6.80 -10.68 9.03
C ARG A 94 5.73 -9.60 9.22
N GLU A 95 5.26 -9.44 10.45
CA GLU A 95 4.15 -8.55 10.87
C GLU A 95 4.30 -7.08 10.45
N ASP A 96 5.54 -6.62 10.24
CA ASP A 96 5.90 -5.24 9.93
C ASP A 96 6.15 -4.94 8.47
N HIS A 97 6.06 -5.96 7.62
CA HIS A 97 6.07 -5.71 6.20
C HIS A 97 4.72 -5.15 5.78
N MET A 98 4.74 -4.17 4.87
CA MET A 98 3.51 -3.52 4.37
C MET A 98 2.54 -4.51 3.70
N PHE A 99 3.02 -5.69 3.30
CA PHE A 99 2.22 -6.79 2.75
C PHE A 99 2.12 -8.01 3.68
N TYR A 100 2.25 -7.82 4.99
CA TYR A 100 2.06 -8.90 5.97
C TYR A 100 0.73 -9.62 5.73
N LEU A 101 0.81 -10.95 5.52
CA LEU A 101 -0.29 -11.85 5.19
C LEU A 101 -1.10 -11.47 3.94
N ILE A 102 -0.50 -10.70 3.02
CA ILE A 102 -1.10 -10.33 1.74
C ILE A 102 -0.25 -10.93 0.60
N PRO A 103 -0.85 -11.77 -0.27
CA PRO A 103 -0.16 -12.32 -1.43
C PRO A 103 0.41 -11.23 -2.34
N HIS A 104 1.67 -11.38 -2.73
CA HIS A 104 2.37 -10.46 -3.62
C HIS A 104 3.27 -11.21 -4.60
N VAL A 105 3.68 -10.53 -5.68
CA VAL A 105 4.47 -11.12 -6.77
C VAL A 105 5.88 -10.55 -6.80
N TYR A 106 6.87 -11.44 -6.74
CA TYR A 106 8.30 -11.14 -6.90
C TYR A 106 8.77 -11.33 -8.35
N PRO A 107 9.84 -10.63 -8.79
CA PRO A 107 10.70 -9.73 -8.02
C PRO A 107 10.16 -8.29 -7.87
N ALA A 108 9.01 -7.98 -8.47
CA ALA A 108 8.48 -6.61 -8.45
C ALA A 108 7.93 -6.13 -7.09
N ALA A 109 7.77 -7.04 -6.12
CA ALA A 109 7.18 -6.80 -4.80
C ALA A 109 5.82 -6.07 -4.89
N VAL A 110 4.96 -6.54 -5.80
CA VAL A 110 3.66 -5.91 -6.06
C VAL A 110 2.56 -6.73 -5.40
N CYS A 111 1.70 -6.06 -4.63
CA CYS A 111 0.44 -6.61 -4.13
C CYS A 111 -0.67 -6.43 -5.18
N PRO A 112 -1.16 -7.51 -5.84
CA PRO A 112 -2.16 -7.39 -6.90
C PRO A 112 -3.52 -6.92 -6.38
N LEU A 113 -3.89 -7.26 -5.15
CA LEU A 113 -5.12 -6.76 -4.52
C LEU A 113 -5.11 -5.23 -4.43
N ARG A 114 -3.95 -4.63 -4.11
CA ARG A 114 -3.80 -3.17 -4.08
C ARG A 114 -3.95 -2.57 -5.48
N LEU A 115 -3.43 -3.21 -6.52
CA LEU A 115 -3.61 -2.74 -7.88
C LEU A 115 -5.09 -2.75 -8.29
N VAL A 116 -5.82 -3.82 -7.99
CA VAL A 116 -7.26 -3.97 -8.28
C VAL A 116 -8.09 -2.87 -7.58
N THR A 117 -7.87 -2.67 -6.28
CA THR A 117 -8.65 -1.65 -5.52
C THR A 117 -8.29 -0.22 -5.94
N THR A 118 -7.02 0.01 -6.33
CA THR A 118 -6.56 1.30 -6.85
C THR A 118 -7.13 1.57 -8.24
N ALA A 119 -7.21 0.56 -9.12
CA ALA A 119 -7.77 0.70 -10.46
C ALA A 119 -9.20 1.23 -10.41
N VAL A 120 -10.04 0.65 -9.55
CA VAL A 120 -11.43 1.11 -9.35
C VAL A 120 -11.47 2.51 -8.74
N SER A 121 -10.63 2.79 -7.75
CA SER A 121 -10.59 4.11 -7.12
C SER A 121 -10.12 5.22 -8.07
N ARG A 122 -9.20 4.90 -9.01
CA ARG A 122 -8.64 5.86 -9.97
C ARG A 122 -9.52 6.06 -11.19
N ASN A 123 -10.36 5.07 -11.54
CA ASN A 123 -11.31 5.09 -12.65
C ASN A 123 -10.71 5.60 -13.99
N ARG A 124 -9.56 5.06 -14.39
CA ARG A 124 -8.83 5.47 -15.60
C ARG A 124 -9.13 4.61 -16.83
N GLY A 125 -9.38 3.31 -16.64
CA GLY A 125 -9.69 2.35 -17.70
C GLY A 125 -8.46 1.72 -18.37
N ASN A 126 -7.26 2.07 -17.94
CA ASN A 126 -5.98 1.54 -18.42
C ASN A 126 -4.89 1.48 -17.33
N PHE A 127 -5.26 1.65 -16.05
CA PHE A 127 -4.33 1.71 -14.94
C PHE A 127 -3.55 0.40 -14.75
N LEU A 128 -4.24 -0.74 -14.73
CA LEU A 128 -3.62 -2.06 -14.52
C LEU A 128 -2.64 -2.39 -15.64
N HIS A 129 -3.05 -2.16 -16.90
CA HIS A 129 -2.21 -2.34 -18.08
C HIS A 129 -0.93 -1.51 -17.99
N ASN A 130 -1.05 -0.21 -17.75
CA ASN A 130 0.10 0.69 -17.72
C ASN A 130 1.04 0.37 -16.56
N MET A 131 0.49 0.08 -15.37
CA MET A 131 1.27 -0.26 -14.19
C MET A 131 2.06 -1.55 -14.38
N ILE A 132 1.44 -2.59 -14.94
CA ILE A 132 2.10 -3.87 -15.18
C ILE A 132 3.18 -3.73 -16.26
N ASN A 133 2.89 -3.13 -17.42
CA ASN A 133 3.90 -2.90 -18.45
C ASN A 133 5.13 -2.17 -17.89
N ARG A 134 4.94 -1.14 -17.08
CA ARG A 134 6.06 -0.42 -16.45
C ARG A 134 6.86 -1.30 -15.49
N LYS A 135 6.20 -2.15 -14.71
CA LYS A 135 6.90 -3.10 -13.83
C LYS A 135 7.69 -4.13 -14.62
N LEU A 136 7.15 -4.62 -15.74
CA LEU A 136 7.90 -5.48 -16.66
C LEU A 136 9.13 -4.75 -17.22
N GLU A 137 8.96 -3.52 -17.72
CA GLU A 137 10.06 -2.69 -18.24
C GLU A 137 11.11 -2.38 -17.18
N THR A 138 10.68 -2.06 -15.95
CA THR A 138 11.58 -1.68 -14.85
C THR A 138 12.38 -2.88 -14.35
N VAL A 139 11.77 -4.06 -14.23
CA VAL A 139 12.50 -5.27 -13.84
C VAL A 139 13.47 -5.69 -14.94
N ASN A 140 13.05 -5.59 -16.21
CA ASN A 140 13.93 -5.86 -17.35
C ASN A 140 15.07 -4.84 -17.47
N ARG A 141 14.87 -3.60 -17.01
CA ARG A 141 15.88 -2.53 -16.97
C ARG A 141 16.71 -2.54 -15.67
N LYS A 142 16.29 -3.27 -14.63
CA LYS A 142 17.02 -3.40 -13.35
C LYS A 142 18.29 -4.27 -13.45
N GLU A 143 18.64 -4.75 -14.64
CA GLU A 143 20.03 -5.15 -14.93
C GLU A 143 20.97 -3.92 -15.13
N GLU A 144 20.47 -2.68 -15.21
CA GLU A 144 21.33 -1.51 -15.56
C GLU A 144 21.25 -0.23 -14.71
N GLN A 145 20.27 0.06 -13.82
CA GLN A 145 20.33 1.32 -13.02
C GLN A 145 19.77 1.27 -11.59
N GLU A 146 20.56 1.84 -10.66
CA GLU A 146 20.36 2.09 -9.23
C GLU A 146 19.41 3.27 -8.94
N GLY A 147 18.70 3.20 -7.79
CA GLY A 147 18.17 4.36 -7.03
C GLY A 147 16.95 5.11 -7.59
N LEU A 148 16.01 5.50 -6.71
CA LEU A 148 15.00 6.51 -7.02
C LEU A 148 15.71 7.85 -7.31
N ASN A 149 15.33 8.54 -8.38
CA ASN A 149 15.96 9.83 -8.74
C ASN A 149 15.55 10.93 -7.75
N TYR A 150 16.38 11.17 -6.73
CA TYR A 150 16.14 12.11 -5.65
C TYR A 150 16.56 13.54 -6.03
N ASP A 151 15.60 14.48 -6.03
CA ASP A 151 15.88 15.92 -6.09
C ASP A 151 15.43 16.63 -4.80
N PRO A 152 16.36 16.99 -3.89
CA PRO A 152 16.04 17.71 -2.66
C PRO A 152 15.45 19.10 -2.91
N ASN A 153 15.73 19.69 -4.08
CA ASN A 153 15.30 21.04 -4.44
C ASN A 153 14.02 21.03 -5.28
N HIS A 154 13.36 19.88 -5.43
CA HIS A 154 12.15 19.77 -6.23
C HIS A 154 11.08 20.77 -5.72
N PRO A 155 10.49 21.62 -6.59
CA PRO A 155 9.56 22.67 -6.15
C PRO A 155 8.39 22.17 -5.30
N GLU A 156 7.84 21.01 -5.62
CA GLU A 156 6.75 20.40 -4.83
C GLU A 156 7.20 19.98 -3.42
N LEU A 157 8.40 19.40 -3.29
CA LEU A 157 8.96 19.06 -1.98
C LEU A 157 9.18 20.32 -1.15
N GLN A 158 9.74 21.37 -1.75
CA GLN A 158 9.97 22.65 -1.07
C GLN A 158 8.66 23.33 -0.65
N SER A 159 7.64 23.29 -1.52
CA SER A 159 6.29 23.79 -1.24
C SER A 159 5.64 23.06 -0.07
N PHE A 160 5.74 21.73 -0.04
CA PHE A 160 5.25 20.90 1.06
C PHE A 160 5.97 21.21 2.37
N LEU A 161 7.30 21.20 2.38
CA LEU A 161 8.10 21.50 3.57
C LEU A 161 7.82 22.89 4.13
N ALA A 162 7.58 23.89 3.27
CA ALA A 162 7.22 25.25 3.68
C ALA A 162 5.83 25.35 4.30
N LYS A 163 4.88 24.49 3.90
CA LYS A 163 3.50 24.48 4.44
C LYS A 163 3.34 23.60 5.67
N ARG A 164 4.20 22.59 5.82
CA ARG A 164 4.14 21.56 6.87
C ARG A 164 3.83 22.10 8.26
N ASP A 165 4.57 23.11 8.73
CA ASP A 165 4.41 23.64 10.09
C ASP A 165 3.06 24.34 10.27
N ARG A 166 2.55 24.99 9.21
CA ARG A 166 1.23 25.59 9.19
C ARG A 166 0.13 24.54 9.21
N GLU A 167 0.28 23.44 8.46
CA GLU A 167 -0.67 22.33 8.46
C GLU A 167 -0.76 21.66 9.84
N LEU A 168 0.39 21.43 10.49
CA LEU A 168 0.43 20.93 11.86
C LEU A 168 -0.22 21.90 12.85
N GLN A 169 0.08 23.20 12.75
CA GLN A 169 -0.54 24.20 13.61
C GLN A 169 -2.06 24.22 13.45
N TRP A 170 -2.55 24.15 12.21
CA TRP A 170 -3.97 24.06 11.92
C TRP A 170 -4.58 22.79 12.51
N PHE A 171 -3.92 21.64 12.35
CA PHE A 171 -4.36 20.35 12.88
C PHE A 171 -4.53 20.38 14.41
N PHE A 172 -3.50 20.81 15.14
CA PHE A 172 -3.57 20.91 16.60
C PHE A 172 -4.65 21.89 17.08
N SER A 173 -4.91 22.94 16.31
CA SER A 173 -5.96 23.93 16.62
C SER A 173 -7.38 23.44 16.28
N SER A 174 -7.49 22.38 15.47
CA SER A 174 -8.77 21.91 14.91
C SER A 174 -9.30 20.64 15.59
N ILE A 175 -8.45 19.87 16.27
CA ILE A 175 -8.85 18.69 17.06
C ILE A 175 -9.18 19.08 18.51
N PRO A 176 -9.90 18.22 19.28
CA PRO A 176 -10.16 18.47 20.70
C PRO A 176 -8.85 18.71 21.49
N ALA A 177 -8.86 19.67 22.41
CA ALA A 177 -7.67 20.12 23.12
C ALA A 177 -7.02 18.99 23.95
N GLU A 178 -7.83 18.08 24.49
CA GLU A 178 -7.38 16.93 25.26
C GLU A 178 -6.60 15.93 24.40
N ILE A 179 -6.98 15.79 23.12
CA ILE A 179 -6.24 14.97 22.15
C ILE A 179 -4.98 15.71 21.71
N ALA A 180 -5.09 17.00 21.35
CA ALA A 180 -3.95 17.80 20.90
C ALA A 180 -2.78 17.81 21.91
N GLN A 181 -3.08 17.90 23.20
CA GLN A 181 -2.06 17.89 24.27
C GLN A 181 -1.29 16.57 24.39
N GLN A 182 -1.85 15.47 23.89
CA GLN A 182 -1.22 14.14 23.91
C GLN A 182 -0.48 13.83 22.59
N LEU A 183 -0.65 14.67 21.57
CA LEU A 183 0.00 14.51 20.28
C LEU A 183 1.36 15.22 20.25
N ASP A 184 2.36 14.64 20.90
CA ASP A 184 3.69 15.22 21.11
C ASP A 184 4.82 14.67 20.20
N PHE A 185 4.46 13.89 19.18
CA PHE A 185 5.37 13.18 18.27
C PHE A 185 6.18 12.05 18.95
N SER A 186 5.81 11.61 20.14
CA SER A 186 6.33 10.39 20.75
C SER A 186 5.71 9.13 20.10
N PRO A 187 6.30 7.94 20.26
CA PRO A 187 5.65 6.69 19.85
C PRO A 187 4.26 6.50 20.46
N GLN A 188 4.09 6.87 21.73
CA GLN A 188 2.81 6.73 22.45
C GLN A 188 1.71 7.63 21.86
N SER A 189 2.09 8.78 21.28
CA SER A 189 1.15 9.66 20.60
C SER A 189 0.49 9.02 19.37
N LEU A 190 1.10 7.99 18.78
CA LEU A 190 0.55 7.27 17.62
C LEU A 190 -0.71 6.48 17.98
N SER A 191 -0.74 5.85 19.16
CA SER A 191 -1.94 5.18 19.67
C SER A 191 -3.07 6.17 19.93
N VAL A 192 -2.75 7.38 20.42
CA VAL A 192 -3.75 8.46 20.61
C VAL A 192 -4.31 8.92 19.27
N LEU A 193 -3.45 9.14 18.28
CA LEU A 193 -3.85 9.52 16.93
C LEU A 193 -4.70 8.43 16.27
N GLU A 194 -4.31 7.16 16.38
CA GLU A 194 -5.04 6.02 15.85
C GLU A 194 -6.46 5.96 16.44
N GLN A 195 -6.59 6.03 17.77
CA GLN A 195 -7.91 6.03 18.41
C GLN A 195 -8.78 7.20 17.96
N TRP A 196 -8.20 8.39 17.82
CA TRP A 196 -8.91 9.55 17.29
C TRP A 196 -9.38 9.31 15.85
N MET A 197 -8.53 8.77 14.98
CA MET A 197 -8.89 8.41 13.60
C MET A 197 -9.98 7.34 13.52
N LEU A 198 -9.89 6.28 14.34
CA LEU A 198 -10.85 5.18 14.35
C LEU A 198 -12.24 5.60 14.83
N ASN A 199 -12.30 6.58 15.75
CA ASN A 199 -13.55 7.19 16.21
C ASN A 199 -14.14 8.16 15.16
N ARG A 200 -13.29 8.84 14.39
CA ARG A 200 -13.71 9.80 13.36
C ARG A 200 -14.15 9.11 12.07
N TYR A 201 -13.43 8.09 11.64
CA TYR A 201 -13.63 7.41 10.37
C TYR A 201 -14.10 5.97 10.60
N PRO A 202 -15.33 5.61 10.18
CA PRO A 202 -15.84 4.25 10.34
C PRO A 202 -15.07 3.25 9.47
N ASP A 203 -14.52 3.69 8.33
CA ASP A 203 -13.69 2.90 7.44
C ASP A 203 -12.67 3.78 6.67
N ALA A 204 -11.80 3.13 5.89
CA ALA A 204 -10.81 3.82 5.07
C ALA A 204 -11.41 4.69 3.96
N GLU A 205 -12.58 4.34 3.41
CA GLU A 205 -13.22 5.10 2.32
C GLU A 205 -13.74 6.45 2.80
N SER A 206 -14.17 6.52 4.06
CA SER A 206 -14.63 7.75 4.71
C SER A 206 -13.60 8.88 4.71
N THR A 207 -12.32 8.57 4.44
CA THR A 207 -11.26 9.56 4.28
C THR A 207 -11.29 10.30 2.94
N LYS A 208 -11.90 9.72 1.90
CA LYS A 208 -11.87 10.27 0.53
C LYS A 208 -12.57 11.61 0.42
N GLU A 209 -13.63 11.81 1.19
CA GLU A 209 -14.41 13.05 1.21
C GLU A 209 -13.86 14.10 2.18
N ASP A 210 -12.89 13.71 3.03
CA ASP A 210 -12.38 14.53 4.13
C ASP A 210 -10.89 14.83 3.97
N TYR A 211 -10.51 15.18 2.73
CA TYR A 211 -9.14 15.44 2.28
C TYR A 211 -8.41 16.47 3.16
N LYS A 212 -9.14 17.43 3.74
CA LYS A 212 -8.58 18.49 4.60
C LYS A 212 -7.85 17.96 5.83
N TRP A 213 -8.18 16.74 6.30
CA TRP A 213 -7.50 16.12 7.43
C TRP A 213 -6.40 15.17 7.02
N MET A 214 -6.46 14.64 5.80
CA MET A 214 -5.52 13.60 5.37
C MET A 214 -4.09 14.13 5.29
N GLU A 215 -3.90 15.32 4.73
CA GLU A 215 -2.56 15.90 4.61
C GLU A 215 -1.94 16.21 5.99
N PRO A 216 -2.63 16.88 6.95
CA PRO A 216 -2.06 17.11 8.27
C PRO A 216 -1.81 15.84 9.10
N ILE A 217 -2.66 14.81 8.97
CA ILE A 217 -2.42 13.50 9.62
C ILE A 217 -1.19 12.82 9.00
N GLN A 218 -1.06 12.84 7.67
CA GLN A 218 0.11 12.28 6.98
C GLN A 218 1.40 13.00 7.40
N VAL A 219 1.34 14.33 7.51
CA VAL A 219 2.45 15.15 7.98
C VAL A 219 2.81 14.78 9.42
N TYR A 220 1.83 14.68 10.32
CA TYR A 220 2.08 14.29 11.70
C TYR A 220 2.73 12.92 11.79
N LEU A 221 2.15 11.91 11.13
CA LEU A 221 2.70 10.55 11.09
C LEU A 221 4.13 10.54 10.52
N GLY A 222 4.34 11.17 9.37
CA GLY A 222 5.66 11.23 8.75
C GLY A 222 6.68 11.94 9.64
N GLU A 223 6.32 13.02 10.32
CA GLU A 223 7.22 13.71 11.26
C GLU A 223 7.50 12.90 12.51
N THR A 224 6.53 12.17 13.07
CA THR A 224 6.76 11.24 14.19
C THR A 224 7.75 10.15 13.78
N PHE A 225 7.54 9.48 12.66
CA PHE A 225 8.47 8.46 12.16
C PHE A 225 9.84 9.06 11.86
N ARG A 226 9.90 10.25 11.26
CA ARG A 226 11.17 10.95 10.96
C ARG A 226 11.96 11.30 12.23
N LYS A 227 11.28 11.73 13.29
CA LYS A 227 11.92 12.07 14.57
C LYS A 227 12.44 10.82 15.28
N GLU A 228 11.69 9.74 15.23
CA GLU A 228 11.97 8.51 15.97
C GLU A 228 12.92 7.54 15.26
N LEU A 229 12.94 7.56 13.91
CA LEU A 229 13.75 6.67 13.07
C LEU A 229 14.83 7.42 12.27
N GLY A 230 14.74 8.74 12.16
CA GLY A 230 15.54 9.51 11.20
C GLY A 230 14.92 9.53 9.79
N GLY A 231 15.71 9.90 8.78
CA GLY A 231 15.25 10.01 7.40
C GLY A 231 14.85 11.41 6.95
N GLN A 232 14.45 11.51 5.68
CA GLN A 232 14.09 12.75 5.03
C GLN A 232 12.81 12.60 4.20
N TRP A 233 12.09 13.70 4.03
CA TRP A 233 10.98 13.76 3.10
C TRP A 233 11.50 13.79 1.67
N PHE A 234 10.80 13.06 0.80
CA PHE A 234 11.05 13.00 -0.63
C PHE A 234 9.74 13.25 -1.39
N TYR A 235 9.87 13.84 -2.57
CA TYR A 235 8.78 13.98 -3.53
C TYR A 235 9.08 13.14 -4.77
N CYS A 236 8.24 12.16 -5.07
CA CYS A 236 8.40 11.36 -6.27
C CYS A 236 7.78 12.08 -7.48
N ALA A 237 8.63 12.71 -8.28
CA ALA A 237 8.24 13.45 -9.49
C ALA A 237 8.01 12.56 -10.72
N GLU A 238 8.40 11.29 -10.65
CA GLU A 238 8.19 10.34 -11.74
C GLU A 238 6.71 9.98 -11.83
N GLU A 239 5.97 10.58 -12.78
CA GLU A 239 4.50 10.49 -12.92
C GLU A 239 3.95 9.06 -12.88
N GLU A 240 4.74 8.09 -13.30
CA GLU A 240 4.30 6.71 -13.42
C GLU A 240 4.81 5.81 -12.27
N HIS A 241 5.47 6.37 -11.25
CA HIS A 241 5.87 5.66 -10.04
C HIS A 241 4.64 5.38 -9.16
N PRO A 242 4.54 4.25 -8.43
CA PRO A 242 3.37 3.97 -7.57
C PRO A 242 3.07 5.09 -6.56
N PHE A 243 4.11 5.83 -6.18
CA PHE A 243 4.04 6.96 -5.26
C PHE A 243 4.25 8.32 -5.96
N ALA A 244 4.06 8.39 -7.28
CA ALA A 244 4.11 9.65 -8.02
C ALA A 244 3.17 10.70 -7.42
N GLY A 245 3.69 11.91 -7.20
CA GLY A 245 2.92 13.01 -6.62
C GLY A 245 2.70 12.90 -5.11
N PHE A 246 3.27 11.89 -4.44
CA PHE A 246 3.18 11.73 -2.99
C PHE A 246 4.47 12.15 -2.27
N HIS A 247 4.30 12.61 -1.03
CA HIS A 247 5.39 12.83 -0.09
C HIS A 247 5.70 11.54 0.65
N ILE A 248 6.92 11.05 0.47
CA ILE A 248 7.40 9.78 0.98
C ILE A 248 8.44 10.08 2.06
N LEU A 249 8.45 9.29 3.14
CA LEU A 249 9.54 9.30 4.09
C LEU A 249 10.56 8.24 3.67
N ASP A 250 11.68 8.69 3.15
CA ASP A 250 12.85 7.83 2.97
C ASP A 250 13.65 7.86 4.28
N ALA A 251 13.39 6.87 5.13
CA ALA A 251 14.17 6.63 6.33
C ALA A 251 15.26 5.57 6.11
N PHE A 252 15.50 5.14 4.87
CA PHE A 252 16.20 3.90 4.60
C PHE A 252 17.02 3.96 3.30
N TYR A 253 18.11 4.72 3.32
CA TYR A 253 19.06 4.74 2.19
C TYR A 253 19.56 3.34 1.78
N ASP A 254 19.47 2.35 2.69
CA ASP A 254 19.91 0.97 2.46
C ASP A 254 18.78 -0.09 2.56
N HIS A 255 17.50 0.29 2.72
CA HIS A 255 16.40 -0.68 2.86
C HIS A 255 15.33 -0.48 1.77
N PRO A 256 14.88 -1.54 1.08
CA PRO A 256 14.03 -1.44 -0.13
C PRO A 256 12.61 -0.88 0.08
N ASP A 257 12.22 -0.45 1.28
CA ASP A 257 10.82 -0.19 1.65
C ASP A 257 10.59 1.26 2.12
N PRO A 258 10.44 2.21 1.18
CA PRO A 258 10.06 3.58 1.51
C PRO A 258 8.76 3.62 2.32
N LEU A 259 8.69 4.49 3.32
CA LEU A 259 7.49 4.62 4.14
C LEU A 259 6.60 5.71 3.55
N PHE A 260 5.39 5.33 3.17
CA PHE A 260 4.37 6.28 2.73
C PHE A 260 3.33 6.49 3.86
N PRO A 261 3.31 7.65 4.54
CA PRO A 261 2.40 7.89 5.67
C PRO A 261 0.92 7.73 5.32
N GLY A 262 0.54 8.03 4.07
CA GLY A 262 -0.84 7.80 3.60
C GLY A 262 -1.25 6.33 3.64
N ASP A 263 -0.34 5.40 3.34
CA ASP A 263 -0.62 3.96 3.44
C ASP A 263 -0.78 3.50 4.89
N LEU A 264 -0.07 4.13 5.84
CA LEU A 264 -0.25 3.84 7.25
C LEU A 264 -1.65 4.23 7.72
N ILE A 265 -2.19 5.38 7.27
CA ILE A 265 -3.57 5.80 7.58
C ILE A 265 -4.57 4.79 7.04
N ILE A 266 -4.47 4.43 5.76
CA ILE A 266 -5.39 3.48 5.14
C ILE A 266 -5.31 2.11 5.83
N THR A 267 -4.11 1.62 6.11
CA THR A 267 -3.90 0.32 6.76
C THR A 267 -4.42 0.32 8.19
N CYS A 268 -4.17 1.40 8.95
CA CYS A 268 -4.74 1.64 10.27
C CYS A 268 -6.27 1.53 10.25
N LEU A 269 -6.93 2.21 9.32
CA LEU A 269 -8.39 2.22 9.21
C LEU A 269 -8.98 0.90 8.69
N MET A 270 -8.20 0.11 7.94
CA MET A 270 -8.59 -1.24 7.52
C MET A 270 -8.44 -2.27 8.65
N ARG A 271 -7.34 -2.21 9.40
CA ARG A 271 -7.02 -3.16 10.48
C ARG A 271 -7.82 -2.88 11.76
N ARG A 272 -8.00 -1.60 12.08
CA ARG A 272 -8.75 -1.10 13.26
C ARG A 272 -8.34 -1.78 14.57
N THR A 273 -7.05 -2.07 14.75
CA THR A 273 -6.53 -2.75 15.95
C THR A 273 -6.45 -1.83 17.16
N GLY A 274 -6.26 -0.53 16.93
CA GLY A 274 -6.13 0.47 17.98
C GLY A 274 -4.69 0.69 18.48
N SER A 275 -3.72 -0.04 17.92
CA SER A 275 -2.28 0.00 18.26
C SER A 275 -1.36 -0.07 17.04
N TYR A 276 -1.90 -0.23 15.83
CA TYR A 276 -1.12 -0.53 14.62
C TYR A 276 -0.01 0.47 14.34
N LEU A 277 -0.26 1.78 14.53
CA LEU A 277 0.70 2.83 14.22
C LEU A 277 1.89 2.83 15.19
N GLU A 278 1.66 2.55 16.48
CA GLU A 278 2.73 2.39 17.46
C GLU A 278 3.52 1.09 17.18
N ASP A 279 2.81 -0.01 16.92
CA ASP A 279 3.42 -1.32 16.64
C ASP A 279 4.37 -1.25 15.43
N ILE A 280 3.93 -0.65 14.31
CA ILE A 280 4.76 -0.57 13.10
C ILE A 280 5.99 0.33 13.29
N LEU A 281 5.90 1.38 14.13
CA LEU A 281 7.06 2.20 14.49
C LEU A 281 8.07 1.40 15.31
N ASP A 282 7.60 0.68 16.33
CA ASP A 282 8.44 -0.11 17.22
C ASP A 282 9.14 -1.25 16.49
N ILE A 283 8.45 -1.92 15.55
CA ILE A 283 9.09 -2.98 14.79
C ILE A 283 10.18 -2.40 13.87
N ARG A 284 9.93 -1.26 13.21
CA ARG A 284 10.97 -0.58 12.40
C ARG A 284 12.16 -0.13 13.24
N ARG A 285 11.92 0.37 14.46
CA ARG A 285 12.99 0.74 15.39
C ARG A 285 13.87 -0.46 15.76
N LYS A 286 13.26 -1.61 16.08
CA LYS A 286 14.00 -2.83 16.42
C LYS A 286 14.90 -3.29 15.28
N ARG A 287 14.47 -3.14 14.02
CA ARG A 287 15.29 -3.48 12.85
C ARG A 287 16.52 -2.59 12.70
N MET A 288 16.36 -1.28 12.87
CA MET A 288 17.51 -0.35 12.81
C MET A 288 18.61 -0.70 13.83
N LEU A 289 18.24 -1.25 14.98
CA LEU A 289 19.19 -1.72 15.99
C LEU A 289 19.88 -3.04 15.62
N VAL A 290 19.28 -3.87 14.76
CA VAL A 290 19.82 -5.16 14.32
C VAL A 290 20.71 -4.98 13.08
N ASP A 291 20.33 -4.14 12.14
CA ASP A 291 21.06 -3.93 10.87
C ASP A 291 22.22 -2.91 11.01
N GLY A 292 22.26 -2.14 12.10
CA GLY A 292 23.33 -1.19 12.42
C GLY A 292 24.45 -1.73 13.32
N GLY A 293 24.50 -3.05 13.54
CA GLY A 293 25.45 -3.75 14.44
C GLY A 293 26.51 -4.57 13.71
#